data_AF-A0A0B8PN24-F1
#
_entry.id   AF-A0A0B8PN24-F1
#
_cell.length_a   1.000
_cell.length_b   1.000
_cell.length_c   1.000
_cell.angle_alpha   90.00
_cell.angle_beta   90.00
_cell.angle_gamma   90.00
#
_symmetry.space_group_name_H-M   'P 1'
#
loop_
_entity.id
_entity.type
_entity.pdbx_description
1 polymer ?
#
loop_
_entity_poly.entity_id
_entity_poly.type
_entity_poly.pdbx_seq_one_letter_code
_entity_poly.pdbx_strand_id
1 'polypeptide(L)' 'MSRIVAQSAERGAWPEVMCATESGLATAKLYGPTKRANTVGPVGENKLDAVALDKDMAAKLWQVSLEKTSLNWAL' A
#
# COMPACT_ATOMS: atom_id res chain seq x y z
N MET A 1 13.57 -13.11 4.42
CA MET A 1 14.37 -11.85 4.43
C MET A 1 15.16 -11.77 5.72
N SER A 2 16.42 -11.34 5.66
CA SER A 2 17.23 -11.15 6.88
C SER A 2 16.61 -10.07 7.78
N ARG A 3 16.61 -10.28 9.11
CA ARG A 3 16.16 -9.27 10.12
C ARG A 3 16.99 -7.98 10.08
N ILE A 4 18.10 -7.99 9.34
CA ILE A 4 18.96 -6.82 9.11
C ILE A 4 18.30 -5.86 8.11
N VAL A 5 17.56 -6.39 7.13
CA VAL A 5 17.02 -5.64 5.97
C VAL A 5 15.59 -5.13 6.25
N ALA A 6 14.76 -5.93 6.92
CA ALA A 6 13.37 -5.61 7.25
C ALA A 6 13.02 -6.10 8.65
N GLN A 7 11.96 -5.53 9.24
CA GLN A 7 11.44 -5.99 10.54
C GLN A 7 10.80 -7.38 10.45
N SER A 8 10.50 -7.99 11.60
CA SER A 8 9.82 -9.30 11.65
C SER A 8 8.48 -9.27 10.91
N ALA A 9 8.02 -10.43 10.44
CA ALA A 9 6.71 -10.55 9.78
C ALA A 9 5.57 -10.01 10.66
N GLU A 10 5.59 -10.34 11.95
CA GLU A 10 4.63 -9.81 12.95
C GLU A 10 4.57 -8.28 12.94
N ARG A 11 5.72 -7.60 13.05
CA ARG A 11 5.76 -6.13 13.00
C ARG A 11 5.44 -5.60 11.60
N GLY A 12 5.80 -6.34 10.56
CA GLY A 12 5.50 -6.01 9.16
C GLY A 12 4.00 -6.00 8.86
N ALA A 13 3.21 -6.78 9.60
CA ALA A 13 1.75 -6.84 9.47
C ALA A 13 1.01 -5.70 10.18
N TRP A 14 1.66 -4.99 11.11
CA TRP A 14 1.04 -3.88 11.85
C TRP A 14 0.42 -2.78 10.98
N PRO A 15 1.07 -2.24 9.92
CA PRO A 15 0.43 -1.23 9.07
C PRO A 15 -0.82 -1.76 8.35
N GLU A 16 -0.86 -3.04 7.99
CA GLU A 16 -2.04 -3.66 7.36
C GLU A 16 -3.21 -3.75 8.36
N VAL A 17 -2.95 -4.25 9.57
CA VAL A 17 -3.97 -4.31 10.65
C VAL A 17 -4.49 -2.92 11.00
N MET A 18 -3.59 -1.94 11.09
CA MET A 18 -3.94 -0.53 11.34
C MET A 18 -4.87 -0.01 10.24
N CYS A 19 -4.49 -0.12 8.97
CA CYS A 19 -5.32 0.31 7.84
C CYS A 19 -6.69 -0.39 7.79
N ALA A 20 -6.78 -1.64 8.25
CA ALA A 20 -8.02 -2.41 8.23
C ALA A 20 -8.96 -2.09 9.40
N THR A 21 -8.45 -1.57 10.53
CA THR A 21 -9.20 -1.52 11.80
C THR A 21 -9.24 -0.14 12.46
N GLU A 22 -8.29 0.75 12.20
CA GLU A 22 -8.24 2.07 12.83
C GLU A 22 -9.23 3.03 12.16
N SER A 23 -10.11 3.61 12.97
CA SER A 23 -11.09 4.61 12.54
C SER A 23 -10.41 5.96 12.28
N GLY A 24 -10.85 6.67 11.24
CA GLY A 24 -10.43 8.06 10.99
C GLY A 24 -9.09 8.22 10.29
N LEU A 25 -8.49 7.14 9.80
CA LEU A 25 -7.33 7.22 8.91
C LEU A 25 -7.69 7.96 7.61
N ALA A 26 -6.75 8.76 7.12
CA ALA A 26 -6.91 9.47 5.86
C ALA A 26 -6.85 8.47 4.69
N THR A 27 -7.77 8.62 3.74
CA THR A 27 -7.80 7.80 2.52
C THR A 27 -6.78 8.28 1.49
N ALA A 28 -6.45 7.42 0.52
CA ALA A 28 -5.45 7.70 -0.52
C ALA A 28 -4.06 8.07 0.04
N LYS A 29 -3.66 7.41 1.13
CA LYS A 29 -2.36 7.53 1.78
C LYS A 29 -1.61 6.20 1.78
N LEU A 30 -0.28 6.27 1.91
CA LEU A 30 0.58 5.10 2.10
C LEU A 30 1.02 5.03 3.56
N TYR A 31 0.57 4.02 4.29
CA TYR A 31 1.01 3.77 5.67
C TYR A 31 1.98 2.60 5.73
N GLY A 32 3.03 2.73 6.53
CA GLY A 32 4.05 1.70 6.68
C GLY A 32 5.11 2.06 7.72
N PRO A 33 6.16 1.24 7.86
CA PRO A 33 7.32 1.62 8.67
C PRO A 33 7.95 2.92 8.13
N THR A 34 8.40 3.82 9.01
CA THR A 34 8.82 5.19 8.63
C THR A 34 10.33 5.43 8.63
N LYS A 35 11.15 4.39 8.86
CA LYS A 35 12.63 4.50 8.85
C LYS A 35 13.19 3.87 7.58
N ARG A 36 14.44 3.39 7.63
CA ARG A 36 15.25 2.91 6.49
C ARG A 36 14.40 2.33 5.35
N ALA A 37 14.31 3.07 4.25
CA ALA A 37 13.58 2.68 3.04
C ALA A 37 12.16 2.11 3.28
N ASN A 38 11.48 2.59 4.31
CA ASN A 38 10.16 2.13 4.76
C ASN A 38 10.09 0.64 5.16
N THR A 39 11.20 0.01 5.54
CA THR A 39 11.24 -1.43 5.89
C THR A 39 11.29 -1.71 7.40
N VAL A 40 11.59 -0.70 8.21
CA VAL A 40 11.68 -0.81 9.68
C VAL A 40 11.15 0.46 10.36
N GLY A 41 10.77 0.34 11.63
CA GLY A 41 10.41 1.49 12.47
C GLY A 41 8.99 1.40 13.01
N PRO A 42 8.47 2.50 13.61
CA PRO A 42 7.05 2.62 13.92
C PRO A 42 6.24 2.79 12.63
N VAL A 43 4.95 2.47 12.70
CA VAL A 43 4.00 2.71 11.59
C VAL A 43 3.66 4.20 11.54
N GLY A 44 3.56 4.75 10.33
CA GLY A 44 3.11 6.11 10.07
C GLY A 44 2.88 6.36 8.58
N GLU A 45 2.45 7.57 8.23
CA GLU A 45 2.30 7.98 6.84
C GLU A 45 3.69 8.08 6.17
N ASN A 46 3.82 7.45 5.01
CA ASN A 46 4.97 7.51 4.13
C ASN A 46 4.65 8.37 2.91
N LYS A 47 5.71 8.84 2.23
CA LYS A 47 5.56 9.53 0.95
C LYS A 47 4.89 8.61 -0.08
N LEU A 48 3.72 8.99 -0.55
CA LEU A 48 3.08 8.44 -1.73
C LEU A 48 3.53 9.23 -2.95
N ASP A 49 4.09 8.56 -3.96
CA ASP A 49 4.49 9.22 -5.19
C ASP A 49 3.24 9.71 -5.96
N ALA A 50 3.31 10.89 -6.57
CA ALA A 50 2.19 11.48 -7.28
C ALA A 50 1.73 10.61 -8.46
N VAL A 51 2.64 9.81 -9.05
CA VAL A 51 2.28 8.87 -10.13
C VAL A 51 1.25 7.81 -9.67
N ALA A 52 1.25 7.45 -8.39
CA ALA A 52 0.28 6.50 -7.84
C ALA A 52 -1.14 7.09 -7.72
N LEU A 53 -1.28 8.42 -7.85
CA LEU A 53 -2.55 9.13 -7.80
C LEU A 53 -3.05 9.58 -9.18
N ASP A 54 -2.34 9.21 -10.26
CA ASP A 54 -2.76 9.49 -11.63
C ASP A 54 -4.00 8.65 -11.99
N LYS A 55 -5.16 9.32 -12.07
CA LYS A 55 -6.45 8.67 -12.35
C LYS A 55 -6.56 8.16 -13.79
N ASP A 56 -5.93 8.84 -14.75
CA ASP A 56 -5.98 8.43 -16.15
C ASP A 56 -5.15 7.17 -16.36
N MET A 57 -3.99 7.07 -15.70
CA MET A 57 -3.19 5.84 -15.70
C MET A 57 -3.88 4.71 -14.92
N ALA A 58 -4.51 5.00 -13.78
CA ALA A 58 -5.25 4.00 -13.03
C ALA A 58 -6.41 3.41 -13.84
N ALA A 59 -7.16 4.23 -14.57
CA ALA A 59 -8.25 3.77 -15.44
C ALA A 59 -7.74 2.89 -16.59
N LYS A 60 -6.64 3.28 -17.23
CA LYS A 60 -5.99 2.48 -18.29
C LYS A 60 -5.49 1.14 -17.74
N LEU A 61 -4.84 1.15 -16.58
CA LEU A 61 -4.36 -0.06 -15.92
C LEU A 61 -5.52 -1.00 -15.58
N TRP A 62 -6.61 -0.47 -15.01
CA TRP A 62 -7.80 -1.25 -14.69
C TRP A 62 -8.38 -1.95 -15.92
N GLN A 63 -8.55 -1.23 -17.03
CA GLN A 63 -9.08 -1.79 -18.27
C GLN A 63 -8.18 -2.92 -18.81
N VAL A 64 -6.86 -2.70 -18.85
CA VAL A 64 -5.92 -3.74 -19.28
C VAL A 64 -5.95 -4.93 -18.32
N SER A 65 -6.07 -4.71 -17.01
CA SER A 65 -6.19 -5.81 -16.05
C SER A 65 -7.44 -6.65 -16.28
N LEU A 66 -8.61 -6.05 -16.55
CA LEU A 66 -9.83 -6.79 -16.89
C LEU A 66 -9.63 -7.64 -18.16
N GLU A 67 -9.06 -7.06 -19.21
CA GLU A 67 -8.77 -7.77 -20.47
C GLU A 67 -7.81 -8.95 -20.26
N LYS A 68 -6.70 -8.72 -19.52
CA LYS A 68 -5.66 -9.75 -19.32
C LYS A 68 -6.08 -10.85 -18.37
N THR A 69 -6.97 -10.56 -17.43
CA THR A 69 -7.51 -11.57 -16.52
C THR A 69 -8.79 -12.23 -17.04
N SER A 70 -9.37 -11.71 -18.14
CA SER A 70 -10.69 -12.12 -18.65
C SER A 70 -11.80 -12.02 -17.60
N LEU A 71 -11.59 -11.22 -16.56
CA LEU A 71 -12.58 -10.95 -15.54
C LEU A 71 -13.41 -9.74 -15.96
N ASN A 72 -14.71 -9.81 -15.68
CA ASN A 72 -15.57 -8.64 -15.71
C ASN A 72 -15.94 -8.30 -14.27
N TRP A 73 -15.59 -7.10 -13.84
CA TRP A 73 -15.86 -6.62 -12.49
C TRP A 73 -16.78 -5.41 -12.55
N ALA A 74 -18.09 -5.67 -12.45
CA ALA A 74 -19.09 -4.63 -12.28
C ALA A 74 -19.12 -4.25 -10.79
N LEU A 75 -18.62 -3.05 -10.47
CA LEU A 75 -18.78 -2.42 -9.16
C LEU A 75 -20.20 -1.91 -8.98
#